data_AF-A0A9D7K9L7-F1
#
_entry.id   AF-A0A9D7K9L7-F1
#
_cell.length_a   1.000
_cell.length_b   1.000
_cell.length_c   1.000
_cell.angle_alpha   90.00
_cell.angle_beta   90.00
_cell.angle_gamma   90.00
#
_symmetry.space_group_name_H-M   'P 1'
#
loop_
_entity.id
_entity.type
_entity.pdbx_description
1 polymer ?
#
loop_
_entity_poly.entity_id
_entity_poly.type
_entity_poly.pdbx_seq_one_letter_code
_entity_poly.pdbx_strand_id
1 'polypeptide(L)'
;MALERYKEKEKSIKQLAAYKNKMGLTHEVLWAGYYKKEEAIKSIPQLSEIKSYPTLLIIDQQNKIRHIHTGFSGPATKEYTKFKSDFENLINSLKDEGKKIKSSKLFWSPALLQG
;
A
#
# COMPACT_ATOMS: atom_id res chain seq x y z
N MET A 1 1.07 4.34 4.91
CA MET A 1 1.66 4.14 6.25
C MET A 1 3.03 4.81 6.29
N ALA A 2 3.50 5.19 7.48
CA ALA A 2 4.77 5.88 7.67
C ALA A 2 5.53 5.33 8.87
N LEU A 3 6.84 5.20 8.71
CA LEU A 3 7.77 4.79 9.75
C LEU A 3 8.62 6.00 10.11
N GLU A 4 8.52 6.42 11.37
CA GLU A 4 8.95 7.74 11.80
C GLU A 4 10.32 7.71 12.48
N ARG A 5 10.98 8.88 12.50
CA ARG A 5 12.28 9.08 13.15
C ARG A 5 12.20 9.16 14.67
N TYR A 6 11.06 9.51 15.24
CA TYR A 6 10.91 9.63 16.69
C TYR A 6 10.33 8.35 17.27
N LYS A 7 10.88 7.89 18.40
CA LYS A 7 10.33 6.75 19.14
C LYS A 7 9.08 7.16 19.90
N GLU A 8 9.00 8.43 20.29
CA GLU A 8 7.85 9.01 20.97
C GLU A 8 6.66 9.10 20.02
N LYS A 9 5.64 8.27 20.26
CA LYS A 9 4.44 8.16 19.43
C LYS A 9 3.77 9.52 19.18
N GLU A 10 3.58 10.32 20.22
CA GLU A 10 2.90 11.62 20.12
C GLU A 10 3.65 12.60 19.21
N LYS A 11 4.98 12.62 19.31
CA LYS A 11 5.83 13.46 18.46
C LYS A 11 5.76 13.01 17.00
N SER A 12 5.83 11.71 16.76
CA SER A 12 5.67 11.11 15.43
C SER A 12 4.31 11.44 14.80
N ILE A 13 3.22 11.29 15.56
CA ILE A 13 1.86 11.61 15.09
C ILE A 13 1.73 13.10 14.77
N LYS A 14 2.27 14.00 15.61
CA LYS A 14 2.25 15.44 15.36
C LYS A 14 2.98 15.81 14.08
N GLN A 15 4.16 15.24 13.85
CA GLN A 15 4.93 15.46 12.62
C GLN A 15 4.22 14.92 11.39
N LEU A 16 3.59 13.74 11.49
CA LEU A 16 2.79 13.15 10.42
C LEU A 16 1.58 14.00 10.06
N ALA A 17 0.87 14.53 11.05
CA ALA A 17 -0.26 15.42 10.83
C ALA A 17 0.18 16.71 10.10
N ALA A 18 1.29 17.31 10.54
CA ALA A 18 1.86 18.49 9.87
C ALA A 18 2.28 18.19 8.43
N TYR A 19 2.90 17.03 8.19
CA TYR A 19 3.26 16.58 6.83
C TYR A 19 2.03 16.37 5.96
N LYS A 20 1.01 15.66 6.47
CA LYS A 20 -0.27 15.42 5.78
C LYS A 20 -0.91 16.73 5.35
N ASN A 21 -0.98 17.72 6.25
CA ASN A 21 -1.55 19.03 5.99
C ASN A 21 -0.73 19.82 4.96
N LYS A 22 0.59 19.86 5.12
CA LYS A 22 1.49 20.58 4.21
C LYS A 22 1.44 20.03 2.78
N MET A 23 1.30 18.72 2.63
CA MET A 23 1.25 18.05 1.33
C MET A 23 -0.18 17.94 0.76
N GLY A 24 -1.20 18.38 1.50
CA GLY A 24 -2.61 18.31 1.07
C GLY A 24 -3.10 16.86 0.86
N LEU A 25 -2.60 15.90 1.63
CA LEU A 25 -2.96 14.50 1.45
C LEU A 25 -4.40 14.24 1.91
N THR A 26 -5.24 13.78 0.99
CA THR A 26 -6.66 13.46 1.24
C THR A 26 -6.85 12.07 1.85
N HIS A 27 -5.87 11.19 1.70
CA HIS A 27 -5.90 9.83 2.22
C HIS A 27 -5.34 9.74 3.65
N GLU A 28 -5.61 8.62 4.32
CA GLU A 28 -5.08 8.36 5.65
C GLU A 28 -3.58 8.04 5.62
N VAL A 29 -2.86 8.54 6.62
CA VAL A 29 -1.45 8.25 6.84
C VAL A 29 -1.31 7.61 8.21
N LEU A 30 -1.17 6.28 8.21
CA LEU A 30 -1.04 5.49 9.43
C LEU A 30 0.41 5.52 9.95
N TRP A 31 0.60 5.78 11.24
CA TRP A 31 1.89 5.60 11.91
C TRP A 31 2.15 4.12 12.17
N ALA A 32 3.27 3.61 11.69
CA ALA A 32 3.64 2.19 11.73
C ALA A 32 4.84 1.88 12.65
N GLY A 33 5.32 2.87 13.41
CA GLY A 33 6.44 2.71 14.34
C GLY A 33 7.71 3.41 13.87
N TYR A 34 8.86 2.92 14.36
CA TYR A 34 10.18 3.50 14.12
C TYR A 34 10.78 3.02 12.79
N TYR A 35 11.54 3.88 12.10
CA TYR A 35 12.05 3.62 10.75
C TYR A 35 13.07 2.47 10.61
N LYS A 36 13.64 1.96 11.70
CA LYS A 36 14.57 0.82 11.64
C LYS A 36 13.88 -0.40 11.03
N LYS A 37 14.53 -1.02 10.05
CA LYS A 37 13.96 -2.11 9.25
C LYS A 37 13.49 -3.28 10.11
N GLU A 38 14.22 -3.60 11.16
CA GLU A 38 13.94 -4.69 12.11
C GLU A 38 12.69 -4.42 12.97
N GLU A 39 12.38 -3.15 13.20
CA GLU A 39 11.16 -2.74 13.92
C GLU A 39 9.99 -2.60 12.94
N ALA A 40 10.26 -2.00 11.78
CA ALA A 40 9.28 -1.80 10.72
C ALA A 40 8.66 -3.10 10.22
N ILE A 41 9.44 -4.17 10.09
CA ILE A 41 8.93 -5.47 9.62
C ILE A 41 7.89 -6.08 10.55
N LYS A 42 7.95 -5.77 11.86
CA LYS A 42 6.94 -6.22 12.83
C LYS A 42 5.55 -5.66 12.53
N SER A 43 5.47 -4.52 11.84
CA SER A 43 4.21 -3.92 11.42
C SER A 43 3.64 -4.51 10.11
N ILE A 44 4.45 -5.27 9.35
CA ILE A 44 4.08 -5.87 8.06
C ILE A 44 4.52 -7.34 8.03
N PRO A 45 3.85 -8.24 8.77
CA PRO A 45 4.29 -9.63 8.94
C PRO A 45 4.29 -10.45 7.64
N GLN A 46 3.64 -9.96 6.58
CA GLN A 46 3.66 -10.58 5.25
C GLN A 46 4.98 -10.37 4.49
N LEU A 47 5.88 -9.51 4.99
CA LEU A 47 7.20 -9.28 4.41
C LEU A 47 8.28 -10.04 5.20
N SER A 48 9.25 -10.62 4.49
CA SER A 48 10.45 -11.22 5.09
C SER A 48 11.56 -10.21 5.33
N GLU A 49 11.64 -9.14 4.53
CA GLU A 49 12.56 -8.02 4.72
C GLU A 49 12.04 -6.72 4.08
N ILE A 50 12.57 -5.57 4.53
CA ILE A 50 12.45 -4.27 3.85
C ILE A 50 13.82 -3.93 3.25
N LYS A 51 13.97 -4.09 1.93
CA LYS A 51 15.27 -3.88 1.24
C LYS A 51 15.73 -2.43 1.25
N SER A 52 14.85 -1.49 0.95
CA SER A 52 15.15 -0.05 0.95
C SER A 52 13.90 0.80 1.16
N TYR A 53 14.09 2.07 1.48
CA TYR A 53 13.02 3.07 1.47
C TYR A 53 13.18 3.99 0.25
N PRO A 54 12.08 4.49 -0.33
CA PRO A 54 10.70 4.09 -0.04
C PRO A 54 10.40 2.66 -0.56
N THR A 55 9.38 2.01 0.01
CA THR A 55 8.83 0.73 -0.49
C THR A 55 7.35 0.91 -0.79
N LEU A 56 6.92 0.55 -2.00
CA LEU A 56 5.53 0.51 -2.42
C LEU A 56 5.05 -0.94 -2.40
N LEU A 57 3.96 -1.18 -1.66
CA LEU A 57 3.24 -2.45 -1.64
C LEU A 57 1.90 -2.27 -2.37
N ILE A 58 1.59 -3.18 -3.28
CA ILE A 58 0.29 -3.24 -3.95
C ILE A 58 -0.42 -4.48 -3.45
N ILE A 59 -1.60 -4.25 -2.85
CA ILE A 59 -2.41 -5.28 -2.18
C ILE A 59 -3.75 -5.39 -2.92
N ASP A 60 -4.22 -6.62 -3.14
CA ASP A 60 -5.53 -6.85 -3.77
C ASP A 60 -6.71 -6.86 -2.77
N GLN A 61 -7.93 -7.01 -3.28
CA GLN A 61 -9.15 -7.06 -2.48
C GLN A 61 -9.26 -8.33 -1.59
N GLN A 62 -8.30 -9.24 -1.68
CA GLN A 62 -8.18 -10.44 -0.84
C GLN A 62 -7.04 -10.28 0.18
N ASN A 63 -6.52 -9.06 0.36
CA ASN A 63 -5.43 -8.72 1.28
C ASN A 63 -4.11 -9.43 0.97
N LYS A 64 -3.89 -9.81 -0.29
CA LYS A 64 -2.62 -10.41 -0.73
C LYS A 64 -1.71 -9.36 -1.34
N ILE A 65 -0.43 -9.39 -0.98
CA ILE A 65 0.60 -8.61 -1.67
C ILE A 65 0.77 -9.16 -3.09
N ARG A 66 0.58 -8.28 -4.08
CA ARG A 66 0.68 -8.59 -5.51
C ARG A 66 1.95 -8.06 -6.13
N HIS A 67 2.50 -6.99 -5.55
CA HIS A 67 3.73 -6.41 -6.02
C HIS A 67 4.45 -5.66 -4.89
N ILE A 68 5.77 -5.71 -4.92
CA ILE A 68 6.67 -4.98 -4.03
C ILE A 68 7.65 -4.22 -4.92
N HIS A 69 7.63 -2.90 -4.85
CA HIS A 69 8.62 -2.04 -5.51
C HIS A 69 9.46 -1.33 -4.44
N THR A 70 10.78 -1.45 -4.54
CA THR A 70 11.71 -0.89 -3.56
C THR A 70 12.60 0.15 -4.22
N GLY A 71 12.79 1.29 -3.56
CA GLY A 71 13.51 2.43 -4.10
C GLY A 71 12.59 3.42 -4.80
N PHE A 72 13.19 4.36 -5.51
CA PHE A 72 12.49 5.46 -6.15
C PHE A 72 12.59 5.37 -7.67
N SER A 73 11.45 5.26 -8.34
CA SER A 73 11.33 5.33 -9.80
C SER A 73 10.38 6.48 -10.16
N GLY A 74 10.79 7.72 -9.91
CA GLY A 74 10.00 8.92 -10.19
C GLY A 74 10.45 9.68 -11.43
N PRO A 75 9.83 10.81 -11.78
CA PRO A 75 10.02 11.51 -13.07
C PRO A 75 11.47 11.84 -13.46
N ALA A 76 12.37 11.91 -12.49
CA ALA A 76 13.79 12.17 -12.70
C ALA A 76 14.63 10.90 -13.00
N THR A 77 14.05 9.71 -13.03
CA THR A 77 14.75 8.45 -13.29
C THR A 77 14.46 7.91 -14.69
N LYS A 78 15.37 7.11 -15.24
CA LYS A 78 15.21 6.52 -16.59
C LYS A 78 14.10 5.47 -16.62
N GLU A 79 13.83 4.87 -15.47
CA GLU A 79 12.88 3.78 -15.27
C GLU A 79 11.44 4.28 -15.15
N TYR A 80 11.21 5.58 -14.98
CA TYR A 80 9.90 6.16 -14.67
C TYR A 80 8.79 5.78 -15.65
N THR A 81 9.04 5.90 -16.95
CA THR A 81 8.04 5.61 -17.98
C THR A 81 7.59 4.16 -17.93
N LYS A 82 8.56 3.23 -17.77
CA LYS A 82 8.27 1.81 -17.62
C LYS A 82 7.50 1.53 -16.32
N PHE A 83 7.98 2.09 -15.21
CA PHE A 83 7.31 1.97 -13.91
C PHE A 83 5.86 2.43 -13.96
N LYS A 84 5.58 3.57 -14.59
CA LYS A 84 4.22 4.11 -14.74
C LYS A 84 3.32 3.16 -15.53
N SER A 85 3.80 2.67 -16.69
CA SER A 85 3.06 1.71 -17.52
C SER A 85 2.77 0.41 -16.77
N ASP A 86 3.79 -0.18 -16.12
CA ASP A 86 3.65 -1.42 -15.37
C ASP A 86 2.69 -1.26 -14.19
N PHE A 87 2.75 -0.12 -13.50
CA PHE A 87 1.85 0.23 -12.41
C PHE A 87 0.40 0.34 -12.89
N GLU A 88 0.13 1.09 -13.96
CA GLU A 88 -1.22 1.27 -14.50
C GLU A 88 -1.83 -0.07 -14.94
N ASN A 89 -1.05 -0.90 -15.64
CA ASN A 89 -1.47 -2.23 -16.08
C ASN A 89 -1.82 -3.13 -14.90
N LEU A 90 -0.97 -3.17 -13.86
CA LEU A 90 -1.21 -3.95 -12.66
C LEU A 90 -2.50 -3.50 -11.95
N ILE A 91 -2.69 -2.20 -11.74
CA ILE A 91 -3.89 -1.68 -11.07
C ILE A 91 -5.16 -2.02 -11.86
N ASN A 92 -5.13 -1.94 -13.18
CA ASN A 92 -6.27 -2.30 -14.02
C ASN A 92 -6.58 -3.81 -13.93
N SER A 93 -5.56 -4.68 -13.98
CA SER A 93 -5.76 -6.13 -13.79
C SER A 93 -6.43 -6.43 -12.44
N LEU A 94 -5.93 -5.83 -11.36
CA LEU A 94 -6.46 -6.08 -10.01
C LEU A 94 -7.91 -5.59 -9.85
N LYS A 95 -8.27 -4.47 -10.51
CA LYS A 95 -9.65 -3.98 -10.54
C LYS A 95 -10.58 -4.98 -11.22
N ASP A 96 -10.17 -5.54 -12.35
CA ASP A 96 -10.99 -6.48 -13.11
C ASP A 96 -11.10 -7.84 -12.42
N GLU A 97 -10.02 -8.33 -11.80
CA GLU A 97 -10.06 -9.47 -10.89
C GLU A 97 -11.08 -9.24 -9.75
N GLY A 98 -11.05 -8.07 -9.11
CA GLY A 98 -11.99 -7.70 -8.05
C GLY A 98 -13.46 -7.68 -8.50
N LYS A 99 -13.75 -7.17 -9.70
CA LYS A 99 -15.11 -7.21 -10.28
C LYS A 99 -15.60 -8.64 -10.48
N LYS A 100 -14.76 -9.53 -11.02
CA LYS A 100 -15.09 -10.95 -11.22
C LYS A 100 -15.40 -11.65 -9.91
N ILE A 101 -14.62 -11.39 -8.86
CA ILE A 101 -14.82 -11.97 -7.52
C ILE A 101 -16.13 -11.50 -6.88
N LYS A 102 -16.49 -10.22 -7.04
CA LYS A 102 -17.78 -9.71 -6.55
C LYS A 102 -18.95 -10.31 -7.30
N SER A 103 -18.84 -10.42 -8.63
CA SER A 103 -19.89 -11.02 -9.48
C SER A 103 -20.13 -12.48 -9.12
N SER A 104 -19.07 -13.28 -8.95
CA SER A 104 -19.22 -14.68 -8.55
C SER A 104 -19.83 -14.81 -7.15
N LYS A 105 -19.36 -14.04 -6.16
CA LYS A 105 -19.94 -14.05 -4.81
C LYS A 105 -21.41 -13.66 -4.78
N LEU A 106 -21.82 -12.71 -5.64
CA LEU A 106 -23.21 -12.31 -5.76
C LEU A 106 -24.06 -13.46 -6.31
N PHE A 107 -23.60 -14.12 -7.39
CA PHE A 107 -24.31 -15.23 -8.03
C PHE A 107 -24.56 -16.42 -7.09
N TRP A 108 -23.61 -16.73 -6.21
CA TRP A 108 -23.73 -17.81 -5.23
C TRP A 108 -24.32 -17.36 -3.88
N SER A 109 -24.91 -16.16 -3.80
CA SER A 109 -25.53 -15.66 -2.58
C SER A 109 -26.78 -16.48 -2.22
N PRO A 110 -26.94 -16.95 -0.97
CA PRO A 110 -28.12 -17.71 -0.53
C PRO A 110 -29.46 -17.01 -0.83
N ALA A 111 -29.48 -15.68 -0.89
CA ALA A 111 -30.66 -14.88 -1.19
C ALA A 111 -31.17 -15.02 -2.65
N LEU A 112 -30.32 -15.45 -3.58
CA LEU A 112 -30.69 -15.66 -5.00
C LEU A 112 -30.99 -17.13 -5.32
N LEU A 113 -30.57 -18.07 -4.47
CA LEU A 113 -30.76 -19.51 -4.67
C LEU A 113 -32.07 -20.04 -4.05
N GLN A 114 -32.85 -19.19 -3.37
CA GLN A 114 -34.13 -19.53 -2.75
C GLN A 114 -35.35 -18.97 -3.50
N GLY A 115 -35.16 -18.50 -4.75
CA GLY A 115 -36.22 -17.97 -5.63
C GLY A 115 -36.56 -18.89 -6.78
#